data_AF-A0A453RCZ4-F1
#
_entry.id   AF-A0A453RCZ4-F1
#
_cell.length_a   1.000
_cell.length_b   1.000
_cell.length_c   1.000
_cell.angle_alpha   90.00
_cell.angle_beta   90.00
_cell.angle_gamma   90.00
#
_symmetry.space_group_name_H-M   'P 1'
#
loop_
_entity.id
_entity.type
_entity.pdbx_description
1 polymer ?
#
loop_
_entity_poly.entity_id
_entity_poly.type
_entity_poly.pdbx_seq_one_letter_code
_entity_poly.pdbx_strand_id
1 'polypeptide(L)'
;TCMKLSREGHLCTDYAIKTNVVWKPSKNFKHLNLKLLRMSGFEDEDKVTNYIRLVMKRTVWLKRIELHGENPCNKCDAIDPTSRRPHVDEARRRRIKEKLTHKSSSSVEIIIC
;
A
#
# COMPACT_ATOMS: atom_id res chain seq x y z
N THR A 1 15.33 17.25 25.32
CA THR A 1 15.99 16.74 26.55
C THR A 1 15.61 15.27 26.70
N CYS A 2 16.55 14.34 26.51
CA CYS A 2 16.27 12.90 26.67
C CYS A 2 16.35 12.52 28.15
N MET A 3 15.27 11.96 28.69
CA MET A 3 15.31 11.25 29.97
C MET A 3 15.83 9.83 29.75
N LYS A 4 16.79 9.43 30.57
CA LYS A 4 17.23 8.04 30.73
C LYS A 4 16.05 7.25 31.31
N LEU A 5 15.60 6.21 30.61
CA LEU A 5 14.70 5.22 31.20
C LEU A 5 15.37 3.86 31.22
N SER A 6 15.24 3.25 32.40
CA SER A 6 15.70 1.93 32.80
C SER A 6 15.11 0.83 31.90
N ARG A 7 15.67 -0.37 32.01
CA ARG A 7 15.32 -1.60 31.27
C ARG A 7 13.85 -2.00 31.48
N GLU A 8 12.93 -1.41 30.74
CA GLU A 8 11.61 -1.96 30.43
C GLU A 8 11.32 -1.68 28.96
N GLY A 9 10.85 -2.69 28.23
CA GLY A 9 10.70 -2.69 26.77
C GLY A 9 9.96 -1.45 26.24
N HIS A 10 10.68 -0.62 25.49
CA HIS A 10 10.14 0.52 24.77
C HIS A 10 9.28 0.01 23.58
N LEU A 11 8.05 -0.40 23.87
CA LEU A 11 6.98 -0.38 22.89
C LEU A 11 6.73 1.09 22.55
N CYS A 12 7.30 1.55 21.44
CA CYS A 12 6.86 2.78 20.80
C CYS A 12 5.48 2.52 20.18
N THR A 13 4.46 2.39 21.03
CA THR A 13 3.06 2.24 20.64
C THR A 13 2.55 3.60 20.20
N ASP A 14 2.76 3.90 18.92
CA ASP A 14 2.00 4.91 18.22
C ASP A 14 0.55 4.39 18.15
N TYR A 15 -0.27 4.71 19.15
CA TYR A 15 -1.63 4.20 19.25
C TYR A 15 -2.53 4.94 18.24
N ALA A 16 -2.48 4.52 16.98
CA ALA A 16 -3.49 4.95 16.01
C ALA A 16 -4.81 4.23 16.33
N ILE A 17 -5.81 4.96 16.84
CA ILE A 17 -7.16 4.41 17.00
C ILE A 17 -7.71 4.15 15.59
N LYS A 18 -7.93 2.87 15.27
CA LYS A 18 -8.54 2.46 13.99
C LYS A 18 -9.98 2.96 13.93
N THR A 19 -10.20 4.10 13.31
CA THR A 19 -11.54 4.59 12.98
C THR A 19 -11.93 4.12 11.59
N ASN A 20 -13.06 3.43 11.46
CA ASN A 20 -13.60 3.10 10.15
C ASN A 20 -14.14 4.39 9.50
N VAL A 21 -13.45 4.90 8.48
CA VAL A 21 -13.96 6.01 7.68
C VAL A 21 -14.97 5.44 6.68
N VAL A 22 -16.25 5.84 6.80
CA VAL A 22 -17.27 5.51 5.80
C VAL A 22 -17.03 6.39 4.56
N TRP A 23 -16.06 5.98 3.74
CA TRP A 23 -15.75 6.68 2.51
C TRP A 23 -16.73 6.28 1.40
N LYS A 24 -17.58 7.22 0.99
CA LYS A 24 -18.39 7.08 -0.22
C LYS A 24 -17.76 7.91 -1.34
N PRO A 25 -17.35 7.30 -2.45
CA PRO A 25 -16.86 8.07 -3.58
C PRO A 25 -17.95 8.97 -4.15
N SER A 26 -17.64 10.23 -4.47
CA SER A 26 -18.53 11.07 -5.28
C SER A 26 -18.80 10.39 -6.63
N LYS A 27 -20.08 10.33 -7.05
CA LYS A 27 -20.53 9.54 -8.22
C LYS A 27 -19.84 9.95 -9.53
N ASN A 28 -19.46 11.23 -9.67
CA ASN A 28 -18.92 11.78 -10.92
C ASN A 28 -17.47 12.26 -10.80
N PHE A 29 -16.81 11.97 -9.68
CA PHE A 29 -15.45 12.41 -9.47
C PHE A 29 -14.47 11.66 -10.38
N LYS A 30 -13.82 12.42 -11.28
CA LYS A 30 -12.75 11.95 -12.16
C LYS A 30 -11.45 12.63 -11.75
N HIS A 31 -10.40 11.83 -11.54
CA HIS A 31 -9.06 12.38 -11.39
C HIS A 31 -8.48 12.64 -12.78
N LEU A 32 -8.54 13.89 -13.25
CA LEU A 32 -8.04 14.23 -14.58
C LEU A 32 -6.52 14.24 -14.65
N ASN A 33 -5.83 14.52 -13.55
CA ASN A 33 -4.37 14.75 -13.55
C ASN A 33 -3.54 13.67 -12.85
N LEU A 34 -4.18 12.63 -12.29
CA LEU A 34 -3.44 11.57 -11.59
C LEU A 34 -2.77 10.65 -12.63
N LYS A 35 -1.44 10.70 -12.70
CA LYS A 35 -0.63 9.90 -13.65
C LYS A 35 0.02 8.68 -13.00
N LEU A 36 0.30 8.76 -11.69
CA LEU A 36 0.98 7.73 -10.91
C LEU A 36 0.21 7.47 -9.61
N LEU A 37 -0.08 6.19 -9.34
CA LEU A 37 -0.52 5.72 -8.02
C LEU A 37 0.62 4.90 -7.40
N ARG A 38 1.12 5.29 -6.23
CA ARG A 38 2.08 4.51 -5.43
C ARG A 38 1.45 4.10 -4.11
N MET A 39 1.54 2.82 -3.76
CA MET A 39 1.09 2.27 -2.48
C MET A 39 2.19 1.38 -1.88
N SER A 40 2.39 1.46 -0.56
CA SER A 40 3.36 0.66 0.21
C SER A 40 2.68 0.03 1.42
N GLY A 41 3.22 -1.08 1.94
CA GLY A 41 2.79 -1.65 3.23
C GLY A 41 1.34 -2.13 3.26
N PHE A 42 0.86 -2.71 2.17
CA PHE A 42 -0.52 -3.19 2.05
C PHE A 42 -0.63 -4.67 2.47
N GLU A 43 -1.71 -5.05 3.15
CA GLU A 43 -1.93 -6.42 3.66
C GLU A 43 -3.04 -7.17 2.91
N ASP A 44 -4.26 -6.60 2.84
CA ASP A 44 -5.45 -7.23 2.25
C ASP A 44 -5.50 -7.07 0.72
N GLU A 45 -5.15 -8.14 -0.01
CA GLU A 45 -5.07 -8.15 -1.48
C GLU A 45 -6.38 -7.75 -2.17
N ASP A 46 -7.53 -8.12 -1.62
CA ASP A 46 -8.84 -7.86 -2.25
C ASP A 46 -9.25 -6.41 -2.07
N LYS A 47 -9.09 -5.85 -0.88
CA LYS A 47 -9.34 -4.42 -0.64
C LYS A 47 -8.42 -3.57 -1.51
N VAL A 48 -7.16 -3.94 -1.61
CA VAL A 48 -6.15 -3.22 -2.41
C VAL A 48 -6.51 -3.28 -3.90
N THR A 49 -6.77 -4.47 -4.44
CA THR A 49 -7.10 -4.63 -5.86
C THR A 49 -8.42 -3.97 -6.22
N ASN A 50 -9.42 -4.00 -5.33
CA ASN A 50 -10.69 -3.28 -5.54
C ASN A 50 -10.51 -1.76 -5.54
N TYR A 51 -9.68 -1.22 -4.64
CA TYR A 51 -9.35 0.19 -4.64
C TYR A 51 -8.62 0.61 -5.93
N ILE A 52 -7.60 -0.14 -6.35
CA ILE A 52 -6.84 0.14 -7.57
C ILE A 52 -7.75 0.10 -8.80
N ARG A 53 -8.61 -0.92 -8.93
CA ARG A 53 -9.61 -0.99 -10.02
C ARG A 53 -10.52 0.24 -10.04
N LEU A 54 -10.91 0.75 -8.88
CA LEU A 54 -11.70 1.98 -8.78
C LEU A 54 -10.91 3.21 -9.26
N VAL A 55 -9.63 3.31 -8.91
CA VAL A 55 -8.74 4.38 -9.38
C VAL A 55 -8.57 4.31 -10.90
N MET A 56 -8.30 3.13 -11.45
CA MET A 56 -8.19 2.91 -12.91
C MET A 56 -9.47 3.35 -13.64
N LYS A 57 -10.65 3.03 -13.08
CA LYS A 57 -11.94 3.42 -13.67
C LYS A 57 -12.20 4.94 -13.65
N ARG A 58 -11.65 5.65 -12.66
CA ARG A 58 -11.95 7.08 -12.42
C ARG A 58 -10.88 8.03 -12.90
N THR A 59 -9.73 7.51 -13.29
CA THR A 59 -8.56 8.29 -13.63
C THR A 59 -8.28 8.16 -15.11
N VAL A 60 -8.59 9.22 -15.87
CA VAL A 60 -8.49 9.19 -17.33
C VAL A 60 -7.03 9.12 -17.80
N TRP A 61 -6.10 9.70 -17.03
CA TRP A 61 -4.69 9.83 -17.39
C TRP A 61 -3.75 8.99 -16.52
N LEU A 62 -4.26 7.95 -15.87
CA LEU A 62 -3.40 7.05 -15.12
C LEU A 62 -2.46 6.35 -16.10
N LYS A 63 -1.16 6.44 -15.86
CA LYS A 63 -0.13 5.81 -16.70
C LYS A 63 0.58 4.68 -15.97
N ARG A 64 0.75 4.81 -14.65
CA ARG A 64 1.56 3.90 -13.85
C ARG A 64 0.98 3.64 -12.48
N ILE A 65 1.07 2.40 -12.03
CA ILE A 65 0.78 1.95 -10.67
C ILE A 65 2.02 1.26 -10.12
N GLU A 66 2.43 1.65 -8.92
CA GLU A 66 3.53 1.05 -8.20
C GLU A 66 3.05 0.52 -6.86
N LEU A 67 3.21 -0.79 -6.66
CA LEU A 67 2.89 -1.47 -5.43
C LEU A 67 4.20 -1.96 -4.80
N HIS A 68 4.52 -1.40 -3.64
CA HIS A 68 5.72 -1.75 -2.89
C HIS A 68 5.33 -2.59 -1.68
N GLY A 69 6.21 -3.49 -1.30
CA GLY A 69 6.18 -4.13 0.01
C GLY A 69 6.20 -3.13 1.17
N GLU A 70 6.37 -3.66 2.38
CA GLU A 70 6.53 -2.80 3.55
C GLU A 70 7.86 -2.03 3.47
N ASN A 71 7.83 -0.74 3.81
CA ASN A 71 9.05 0.06 3.81
C ASN A 71 9.95 -0.38 4.98
N PRO A 72 11.26 -0.50 4.79
CA PRO A 72 12.18 -0.79 5.88
C PRO A 72 12.10 0.33 6.93
N CYS A 73 12.00 -0.07 8.19
CA CYS A 73 12.00 0.85 9.32
C CYS A 73 13.38 0.74 9.97
N ASN A 74 14.30 1.67 9.67
CA ASN A 74 15.67 1.61 10.19
C ASN A 74 15.76 1.43 11.72
N LYS A 75 14.80 2.00 12.48
CA LYS A 75 14.70 1.84 13.94
C LYS A 75 14.25 0.43 14.33
N CYS A 76 13.26 -0.12 13.63
CA CYS A 76 12.72 -1.46 13.85
C CYS A 76 13.73 -2.53 13.43
N ASP A 77 14.35 -2.34 12.26
CA ASP A 77 15.37 -3.21 11.67
C ASP A 77 16.64 -3.32 12.56
N ALA A 78 16.96 -2.25 13.30
CA ALA A 78 18.08 -2.24 14.25
C ALA A 78 17.76 -3.00 15.55
N ILE A 79 16.49 -3.12 15.91
CA ILE A 79 16.03 -3.84 17.10
C ILE A 79 15.84 -5.32 16.78
N ASP A 80 15.25 -5.61 15.63
CA ASP A 80 15.03 -6.97 15.13
C ASP A 80 15.24 -7.01 13.60
N PRO A 81 16.37 -7.56 13.13
CA PRO A 81 16.64 -7.72 11.71
C PRO A 81 15.61 -8.60 10.98
N THR A 82 14.88 -9.45 11.71
CA THR A 82 13.80 -10.29 11.17
C THR A 82 12.47 -9.56 11.05
N SER A 83 12.35 -8.36 11.62
CA SER A 83 11.18 -7.47 11.48
C SER A 83 11.03 -6.90 10.07
N ARG A 84 12.02 -7.12 9.19
CA ARG A 84 11.88 -6.92 7.74
C ARG A 84 10.77 -7.84 7.25
N ARG A 85 9.54 -7.32 7.19
CA ARG A 85 8.44 -8.08 6.56
C ARG A 85 8.85 -8.41 5.14
N PRO A 86 8.56 -9.64 4.68
CA PRO A 86 9.02 -10.08 3.39
C PRO A 86 8.51 -9.12 2.31
N HIS A 87 9.42 -8.85 1.39
CA HIS A 87 9.14 -8.40 0.04
C HIS A 87 7.88 -9.09 -0.48
N VAL A 88 7.09 -8.42 -1.34
CA VAL A 88 5.94 -9.07 -1.98
C VAL A 88 6.45 -10.35 -2.64
N ASP A 89 6.06 -11.52 -2.12
CA ASP A 89 6.55 -12.78 -2.67
C ASP A 89 6.02 -12.98 -4.10
N GLU A 90 6.69 -13.81 -4.90
CA GLU A 90 6.31 -13.99 -6.31
C GLU A 90 4.89 -14.54 -6.50
N ALA A 91 4.38 -15.35 -5.56
CA ALA A 91 3.03 -15.87 -5.63
C ALA A 91 2.01 -14.75 -5.38
N ARG A 92 2.25 -13.91 -4.38
CA ARG A 92 1.47 -12.72 -4.06
C ARG A 92 1.50 -11.72 -5.21
N ARG A 93 2.68 -11.47 -5.78
CA ARG A 93 2.87 -10.64 -6.96
C ARG A 93 2.01 -11.12 -8.12
N ARG A 94 2.03 -12.43 -8.40
CA ARG A 94 1.24 -13.05 -9.45
C ARG A 94 -0.26 -12.88 -9.21
N ARG A 95 -0.75 -13.16 -8.00
CA ARG A 95 -2.17 -12.99 -7.64
C ARG A 95 -2.65 -11.55 -7.83
N ILE A 96 -1.88 -10.58 -7.34
CA ILE A 96 -2.23 -9.15 -7.50
C ILE A 96 -2.24 -8.78 -8.98
N LYS A 97 -1.22 -9.19 -9.74
CA LYS A 97 -1.13 -8.91 -11.17
C LYS A 97 -2.34 -9.48 -11.92
N GLU A 98 -2.68 -10.75 -11.71
CA GLU A 98 -3.85 -11.41 -12.30
C GLU A 98 -5.15 -10.69 -11.95
N LYS A 99 -5.34 -10.30 -10.67
CA LYS A 99 -6.52 -9.54 -10.24
C LYS A 99 -6.61 -8.17 -10.95
N LEU A 100 -5.49 -7.52 -11.26
CA LEU A 100 -5.50 -6.19 -11.89
C LEU A 100 -5.59 -6.25 -13.42
N THR A 101 -5.07 -7.31 -14.06
CA THR A 101 -5.12 -7.46 -15.54
C THR A 101 -6.42 -8.09 -16.03
N HIS A 102 -7.10 -8.91 -15.21
CA HIS A 102 -8.36 -9.53 -15.60
C HIS A 102 -9.45 -8.47 -15.87
N LYS A 103 -9.96 -8.42 -17.11
CA LYS A 103 -10.95 -7.46 -17.68
C LYS A 103 -10.43 -6.05 -18.09
N SER A 104 -9.13 -5.79 -18.13
CA SER A 104 -8.61 -4.46 -18.54
C SER A 104 -7.65 -4.53 -19.72
N SER A 105 -8.03 -3.90 -20.84
CA SER A 105 -7.10 -3.56 -21.95
C SER A 105 -6.37 -2.22 -21.72
N SER A 106 -6.30 -1.70 -20.49
CA SER A 106 -5.72 -0.39 -20.24
C SER A 106 -4.19 -0.41 -20.40
N SER A 107 -3.64 0.62 -21.03
CA SER A 107 -2.19 0.88 -21.20
C SER A 107 -1.45 1.26 -19.90
N VAL A 108 -2.04 1.01 -18.73
CA VAL A 108 -1.45 1.36 -17.43
C VAL A 108 -0.34 0.37 -17.10
N GLU A 109 0.87 0.88 -16.90
CA GLU A 109 2.02 0.10 -16.43
C GLU A 109 1.83 -0.26 -14.95
N ILE A 110 1.93 -1.54 -14.61
CA ILE A 110 1.82 -2.02 -13.22
C ILE A 110 3.16 -2.63 -12.81
N ILE A 111 3.81 -2.00 -11.84
CA ILE A 111 5.06 -2.45 -11.24
C ILE A 111 4.77 -2.90 -9.82
N ILE A 112 5.20 -4.12 -9.49
CA ILE A 112 5.12 -4.66 -8.15
C ILE A 112 6.55 -4.95 -7.72
N CYS A 113 6.99 -4.20 -6.70
CA CYS A 113 8.27 -4.32 -6.01
C CYS A 113 8.02 -5.17 -4.76
#